data_AF-A0A382GYR4-F1
#
_entry.id   AF-A0A382GYR4-F1
#
_cell.length_a   1.000
_cell.length_b   1.000
_cell.length_c   1.000
_cell.angle_alpha   90.00
_cell.angle_beta   90.00
_cell.angle_gamma   90.00
#
_symmetry.space_group_name_H-M   'P 1'
#
loop_
_entity.id
_entity.type
_entity.pdbx_description
1 polymer ?
#
loop_
_entity_poly.entity_id
_entity_poly.type
_entity_poly.pdbx_seq_one_letter_code
_entity_poly.pdbx_strand_id
1 'polypeptide(L)'
;MHPMVKSAILPGWGESAKNSVVRARIFRLTETMLWIGYVGVNMFSNHAETQYQSFAAIHAGIDPQGKDHSYWVDIGNYPDINAYNDEHLRFRETENLYALNGEWNWNWDSDENRN
;
A
#
# COMPACT_ATOMS: atom_id res chain seq x y z
N MET A 1 -6.11 21.28 33.32
CA MET A 1 -5.33 21.05 32.08
C MET A 1 -5.11 22.35 31.34
N HIS A 2 -3.85 22.67 31.02
CA HIS A 2 -3.50 23.86 30.26
C HIS A 2 -4.07 23.80 28.82
N PRO A 3 -4.52 24.91 28.22
CA PRO A 3 -5.10 24.93 26.86
C PRO A 3 -4.20 24.29 25.79
N MET A 4 -2.87 24.38 25.95
CA MET A 4 -1.94 23.75 25.03
C MET A 4 -1.98 22.22 25.08
N VAL A 5 -2.18 21.63 26.26
CA VAL A 5 -2.32 20.18 26.41
C VAL A 5 -3.60 19.69 25.71
N LYS A 6 -4.68 20.46 25.79
CA LYS A 6 -5.93 20.14 25.09
C LYS A 6 -5.76 20.21 23.56
N SER A 7 -5.09 21.25 23.05
CA SER A 7 -4.79 21.38 21.62
C SER A 7 -3.82 20.32 21.09
N ALA A 8 -2.92 19.81 21.93
CA ALA A 8 -2.01 18.71 21.56
C ALA A 8 -2.72 17.36 21.44
N ILE A 9 -3.80 17.15 22.21
CA ILE A 9 -4.62 15.93 22.15
C ILE A 9 -5.60 15.99 20.97
N LEU A 10 -6.22 17.16 20.77
CA LEU A 10 -7.17 17.37 19.68
C LEU A 10 -7.03 18.82 19.19
N PRO A 11 -6.52 19.05 17.96
CA PRO A 11 -6.42 20.38 17.39
C PRO A 11 -7.77 21.13 17.44
N GLY A 12 -7.77 22.33 18.01
CA GLY A 12 -8.97 23.16 18.20
C GLY A 12 -9.69 23.00 19.55
N TRP A 13 -9.33 22.02 20.39
CA TRP A 13 -9.93 21.86 21.73
C TRP A 13 -9.48 22.94 22.72
N GLY A 14 -8.19 23.33 22.69
CA GLY A 14 -7.67 24.40 23.55
C GLY A 14 -8.14 25.81 23.16
N GLU A 15 -8.37 26.05 21.86
CA GLU A 15 -8.88 27.32 21.32
C GLU A 15 -10.36 27.55 21.71
N SER A 16 -11.16 26.48 21.75
CA SER A 16 -12.57 26.53 22.19
C SER A 16 -12.72 26.96 23.66
N ALA A 17 -11.67 26.79 24.48
CA ALA A 17 -11.67 27.19 25.88
C ALA A 17 -11.29 28.66 26.11
N LYS A 18 -10.90 29.41 25.05
CA LYS A 18 -10.46 30.82 25.11
C LYS A 18 -11.39 31.80 24.35
N ASN A 19 -12.65 31.44 24.08
CA ASN A 19 -13.61 32.26 23.31
C ASN A 19 -13.20 32.61 21.85
N SER A 20 -12.20 31.91 21.30
CA SER A 20 -11.77 32.04 19.90
C SER A 20 -12.54 31.07 19.01
N VAL A 21 -13.83 31.35 18.79
CA VAL A 21 -14.77 30.43 18.12
C VAL A 21 -14.34 30.14 16.67
N VAL A 22 -13.80 31.13 15.96
CA VAL A 22 -13.40 31.00 14.54
C VAL A 22 -12.20 30.07 14.38
N ARG A 23 -11.13 30.28 15.15
CA ARG A 23 -9.93 29.43 15.05
C ARG A 23 -10.22 28.01 15.51
N ALA A 24 -10.98 27.84 16.59
CA ALA A 24 -11.42 26.52 17.04
C ALA A 24 -12.22 25.77 15.96
N ARG A 25 -13.04 26.48 15.17
CA ARG A 25 -13.80 25.88 14.05
C ARG A 25 -12.89 25.47 12.89
N ILE A 26 -11.91 26.31 12.51
CA ILE A 26 -10.95 25.98 11.46
C ILE A 26 -10.16 24.72 11.83
N PHE A 27 -9.57 24.68 13.02
CA PHE A 27 -8.78 23.52 13.46
C PHE A 27 -9.61 22.23 13.48
N ARG A 28 -10.86 22.27 13.98
CA ARG A 28 -11.74 21.10 13.96
C ARG A 28 -12.08 20.63 12.55
N LEU A 29 -12.33 21.56 11.61
CA LEU A 29 -12.61 21.22 10.22
C LEU A 29 -11.38 20.58 9.54
N THR A 30 -10.20 21.17 9.74
CA THR A 30 -8.95 20.63 9.22
C THR A 30 -8.69 19.23 9.79
N GLU A 31 -8.86 19.04 11.09
CA GLU A 31 -8.70 17.74 11.75
C GLU A 31 -9.64 16.69 11.15
N THR A 32 -10.93 17.01 11.02
CA THR A 32 -11.90 16.10 10.39
C THR A 32 -11.51 15.76 8.95
N MET A 33 -11.03 16.74 8.17
CA MET A 33 -10.56 16.49 6.80
C MET A 33 -9.34 15.57 6.76
N LEU A 34 -8.40 15.72 7.70
CA LEU A 34 -7.23 14.85 7.81
C LEU A 34 -7.64 13.42 8.15
N TRP A 35 -8.56 13.22 9.10
CA TRP A 35 -9.07 11.88 9.42
C TRP A 35 -9.81 11.24 8.24
N ILE A 36 -10.67 12.00 7.55
CA ILE A 36 -11.37 11.51 6.35
C ILE A 36 -10.37 11.15 5.26
N GLY A 37 -9.37 12.01 5.01
CA GLY A 37 -8.33 11.76 4.01
C GLY A 37 -7.50 10.52 4.35
N TYR A 38 -7.10 10.37 5.61
CA TYR A 38 -6.37 9.19 6.08
C TYR A 38 -7.18 7.91 5.87
N VAL A 39 -8.44 7.86 6.32
CA VAL A 39 -9.31 6.69 6.13
C VAL A 39 -9.55 6.41 4.64
N GLY A 40 -9.78 7.46 3.85
CA GLY A 40 -10.01 7.33 2.40
C GLY A 40 -8.80 6.74 1.67
N VAL A 41 -7.59 7.23 1.94
CA VAL A 41 -6.36 6.71 1.33
C VAL A 41 -6.11 5.26 1.74
N ASN A 42 -6.29 4.90 3.01
CA ASN A 42 -6.10 3.52 3.47
C ASN A 42 -7.11 2.56 2.81
N MET A 43 -8.39 2.96 2.74
CA MET A 43 -9.43 2.15 2.10
C MET A 43 -9.15 1.97 0.61
N PHE A 44 -8.77 3.05 -0.08
CA PHE A 44 -8.41 3.00 -1.50
C PHE A 44 -7.18 2.12 -1.75
N SER A 45 -6.13 2.27 -0.94
CA SER A 45 -4.90 1.46 -1.04
C SER A 45 -5.20 -0.03 -0.91
N ASN A 46 -5.96 -0.42 0.12
CA ASN A 46 -6.33 -1.82 0.33
C ASN A 46 -7.18 -2.38 -0.81
N HIS A 47 -8.07 -1.57 -1.37
CA HIS A 47 -8.89 -1.97 -2.51
C HIS A 47 -8.06 -2.16 -3.78
N ALA A 48 -7.18 -1.20 -4.09
CA ALA A 48 -6.26 -1.28 -5.21
C ALA A 48 -5.33 -2.49 -5.07
N GLU A 49 -4.85 -2.77 -3.85
CA GLU A 49 -4.07 -3.97 -3.54
C GLU A 49 -4.81 -5.26 -3.87
N THR A 50 -6.03 -5.40 -3.36
CA THR A 50 -6.86 -6.57 -3.64
C THR A 50 -7.14 -6.72 -5.14
N GLN A 51 -7.34 -5.62 -5.86
CA GLN A 51 -7.61 -5.63 -7.30
C GLN A 51 -6.42 -6.16 -8.09
N TYR A 52 -5.21 -5.61 -7.90
CA TYR A 52 -4.06 -6.08 -8.67
C TYR A 52 -3.68 -7.51 -8.28
N GLN A 53 -3.81 -7.90 -7.00
CA GLN A 53 -3.52 -9.27 -6.55
C GLN A 53 -4.48 -10.26 -7.19
N SER A 54 -5.78 -9.95 -7.21
CA SER A 54 -6.79 -10.78 -7.86
C SER A 54 -6.58 -10.86 -9.37
N PHE A 55 -6.18 -9.76 -10.00
CA PHE A 55 -5.93 -9.71 -11.44
C PHE A 55 -4.73 -10.58 -11.81
N ALA A 56 -3.61 -10.42 -11.09
CA ALA A 56 -2.41 -11.23 -11.27
C ALA A 56 -2.65 -12.72 -10.94
N ALA A 57 -3.47 -13.03 -9.93
CA ALA A 57 -3.85 -14.43 -9.65
C ALA A 57 -4.54 -15.11 -10.84
N ILE A 58 -5.36 -14.37 -11.59
CA ILE A 58 -6.06 -14.87 -12.77
C ILE A 58 -5.14 -14.95 -14.00
N HIS A 59 -4.40 -13.88 -14.26
CA HIS A 59 -3.65 -13.71 -15.52
C HIS A 59 -2.20 -14.19 -15.48
N ALA A 60 -1.62 -14.32 -14.29
CA ALA A 60 -0.26 -14.82 -14.08
C ALA A 60 -0.19 -16.16 -13.32
N GLY A 61 -1.36 -16.73 -12.95
CA GLY A 61 -1.45 -18.07 -12.34
C GLY A 61 -0.90 -18.17 -10.91
N ILE A 62 -0.96 -17.07 -10.16
CA ILE A 62 -0.37 -16.94 -8.81
C ILE A 62 -1.34 -17.42 -7.72
N ASP A 63 -0.83 -18.11 -6.70
CA ASP A 63 -1.50 -18.24 -5.40
C ASP A 63 -1.24 -16.98 -4.55
N PRO A 64 -2.26 -16.15 -4.27
CA PRO A 64 -2.07 -14.91 -3.51
C PRO A 64 -1.76 -15.12 -2.03
N GLN A 65 -1.88 -16.35 -1.50
CA GLN A 65 -1.65 -16.63 -0.08
C GLN A 65 -0.17 -16.50 0.30
N GLY A 66 0.08 -15.85 1.45
CA GLY A 66 1.40 -15.82 2.08
C GLY A 66 2.47 -15.03 1.31
N LYS A 67 2.06 -14.17 0.36
CA LYS A 67 2.97 -13.32 -0.41
C LYS A 67 3.18 -11.98 0.26
N ASP A 68 4.42 -11.52 0.29
CA ASP A 68 4.77 -10.19 0.78
C ASP A 68 4.66 -9.13 -0.31
N HIS A 69 4.85 -7.87 0.06
CA HIS A 69 4.77 -6.76 -0.88
C HIS A 69 5.85 -6.84 -1.98
N SER A 70 7.07 -7.28 -1.65
CA SER A 70 8.16 -7.38 -2.61
C SER A 70 7.84 -8.36 -3.74
N TYR A 71 7.23 -9.50 -3.42
CA TYR A 71 6.75 -10.45 -4.42
C TYR A 71 5.80 -9.82 -5.44
N TRP A 72 4.84 -9.03 -4.97
CA TRP A 72 3.89 -8.33 -5.85
C TRP A 72 4.55 -7.25 -6.72
N VAL A 73 5.57 -6.58 -6.19
CA VAL A 73 6.39 -5.64 -6.97
C VAL A 73 7.15 -6.38 -8.07
N ASP A 74 7.74 -7.52 -7.75
CA ASP A 74 8.51 -8.33 -8.71
C ASP A 74 7.63 -8.87 -9.84
N ILE A 75 6.43 -9.38 -9.53
CA ILE A 75 5.48 -9.83 -10.55
C ILE A 75 5.11 -8.72 -11.53
N GLY A 76 4.96 -7.47 -11.07
CA GLY A 76 4.67 -6.32 -11.93
C GLY A 76 5.84 -5.98 -12.85
N ASN A 77 7.07 -6.26 -12.44
CA ASN A 77 8.29 -5.90 -13.18
C ASN A 77 8.71 -6.96 -14.20
N TYR A 78 8.39 -8.24 -13.98
CA TYR A 78 8.89 -9.35 -14.80
C TYR A 78 7.76 -10.18 -15.42
N PRO A 79 7.89 -10.62 -16.68
CA PRO A 79 6.87 -11.41 -17.37
C PRO A 79 6.66 -12.79 -16.74
N ASP A 80 7.72 -13.38 -16.19
CA ASP A 80 7.67 -14.68 -15.55
C ASP A 80 8.82 -14.83 -14.52
N ILE A 81 8.73 -15.87 -13.70
CA ILE A 81 9.72 -16.18 -12.65
C ILE A 81 11.12 -16.44 -13.21
N ASN A 82 11.25 -16.97 -14.42
CA ASN A 82 12.56 -17.28 -15.01
C ASN A 82 13.24 -15.98 -15.43
N ALA A 83 12.51 -15.03 -16.01
CA ALA A 83 13.03 -13.72 -16.35
C ALA A 83 13.61 -13.00 -15.12
N TYR A 84 12.90 -13.06 -13.98
CA TYR A 84 13.38 -12.56 -12.70
C TYR A 84 14.64 -13.28 -12.23
N ASN A 85 14.58 -14.62 -12.12
CA ASN A 85 15.68 -15.43 -11.59
C ASN A 85 16.94 -15.32 -12.48
N ASP A 86 16.78 -15.32 -13.80
CA ASP A 86 17.87 -15.17 -14.75
C ASP A 86 18.56 -13.81 -14.62
N GLU A 87 17.82 -12.74 -14.31
CA GLU A 87 18.40 -11.44 -14.02
C GLU A 87 19.25 -11.44 -12.76
N HIS A 88 18.70 -11.95 -11.66
CA HIS A 88 19.39 -12.02 -10.38
C HIS A 88 20.63 -12.93 -10.48
N LEU A 89 20.55 -14.03 -11.25
CA LEU A 89 21.72 -14.87 -11.54
C LEU A 89 22.82 -14.15 -12.33
N ARG A 90 22.47 -13.27 -13.29
CA ARG A 90 23.46 -12.45 -14.00
C ARG A 90 24.19 -11.51 -13.05
N PHE A 91 23.50 -11.00 -12.03
CA PHE A 91 24.06 -10.12 -10.99
C PHE A 91 24.66 -10.87 -9.79
N ARG A 92 24.60 -12.21 -9.77
CA ARG A 92 25.08 -13.08 -8.69
C ARG A 92 24.32 -12.91 -7.37
N GLU A 93 23.06 -12.51 -7.44
CA GLU A 93 22.15 -12.35 -6.31
C GLU A 93 21.40 -13.66 -6.03
N THR A 94 22.15 -14.70 -5.70
CA THR A 94 21.62 -16.07 -5.56
C THR A 94 20.65 -16.25 -4.37
N GLU A 95 20.74 -15.36 -3.39
CA GLU A 95 19.91 -15.30 -2.19
C GLU A 95 18.51 -14.74 -2.45
N ASN A 96 18.32 -14.03 -3.56
CA ASN A 96 17.06 -13.38 -3.91
C ASN A 96 16.21 -14.21 -4.88
N LEU A 97 16.63 -15.43 -5.22
CA LEU A 97 15.92 -16.25 -6.20
C LEU A 97 14.63 -16.84 -5.63
N TYR A 98 13.56 -16.80 -6.42
CA TYR A 98 12.34 -17.52 -6.11
C TYR A 98 12.47 -19.00 -6.49
N ALA A 99 11.90 -19.88 -5.67
CA ALA A 99 11.85 -21.30 -5.95
C ALA A 99 10.95 -21.58 -7.17
N LEU A 100 11.45 -22.38 -8.12
CA LEU A 100 10.68 -22.81 -9.29
C LEU A 100 9.70 -23.93 -8.92
N ASN A 101 8.65 -23.59 -8.17
CA ASN A 101 7.60 -24.49 -7.72
C ASN A 101 6.21 -23.84 -7.86
N GLY A 102 5.13 -24.61 -7.67
CA GLY A 102 3.77 -24.08 -7.81
C GLY A 102 3.37 -23.00 -6.78
N GLU A 103 4.16 -22.80 -5.72
CA GLU A 103 3.87 -21.80 -4.68
C GLU A 103 4.33 -20.39 -5.10
N TRP A 104 5.50 -20.27 -5.74
CA TRP A 104 6.10 -18.98 -6.08
C TRP A 104 6.04 -18.64 -7.56
N ASN A 105 5.76 -19.62 -8.41
CA ASN A 105 5.76 -19.45 -9.86
C ASN A 105 4.69 -18.45 -10.33
N TRP A 106 5.05 -17.61 -11.30
CA TRP A 106 4.13 -16.78 -12.06
C TRP A 106 4.56 -16.76 -13.53
N ASN A 107 3.57 -16.59 -14.40
CA ASN A 107 3.79 -16.40 -15.83
C ASN A 107 2.59 -15.65 -16.42
N TRP A 108 2.79 -14.39 -16.80
CA TRP A 108 1.75 -13.56 -17.41
C TRP A 108 1.30 -14.16 -18.74
N ASP A 109 -0.01 -14.27 -18.93
CA ASP A 109 -0.64 -14.82 -20.13
C ASP A 109 -0.46 -13.94 -21.39
N SER A 110 -0.39 -12.61 -21.21
CA SER A 110 0.02 -11.67 -22.26
C SER A 110 0.74 -10.44 -21.70
N ASP A 111 1.54 -9.80 -22.55
CA ASP A 111 2.15 -8.50 -22.23
C ASP A 111 1.10 -7.41 -21.99
N GLU A 112 -0.10 -7.50 -22.59
CA GLU A 112 -1.15 -6.50 -22.33
C GLU A 112 -1.73 -6.62 -20.92
N ASN A 113 -1.78 -7.81 -20.33
CA ASN A 113 -2.25 -7.97 -18.96
C ASN A 113 -1.19 -7.51 -17.93
N ARG A 114 0.08 -7.48 -18.31
CA ARG A 114 1.16 -7.00 -17.43
C ARG A 114 1.30 -5.47 -17.40
N ASN A 115 0.96 -4.77 -18.50
CA ASN A 115 1.24 -3.34 -18.71
C ASN A 115 0.00 -2.45 -18.55
#